data_AF-A0A3E2NWI1-F1
#
_entry.id   AF-A0A3E2NWI1-F1
#
_cell.length_a   1.000
_cell.length_b   1.000
_cell.length_c   1.000
_cell.angle_alpha   90.00
_cell.angle_beta   90.00
_cell.angle_gamma   90.00
#
_symmetry.space_group_name_H-M   'P 1'
#
loop_
_entity.id
_entity.type
_entity.pdbx_description
1 polymer ?
#
loop_
_entity_poly.entity_id
_entity_poly.type
_entity_poly.pdbx_seq_one_letter_code
_entity_poly.pdbx_strand_id
1 'polypeptide(L)'
;MHFCGIKIIDMATLTNTTAQWSDVSLTNTNPSLISKITAWADKQAANRTLWFMVSLIAQGVLFLPVPAVLLYYFHAPIFILAVTLGLFFSNIIAGMGGAGIRAMLGLFAFSIIVHLLMIITFII
;
A
#
# COMPACT_ATOMS: atom_id res chain seq x y z
N MET A 1 -9.01 78.93 2.71
CA MET A 1 -9.18 78.81 4.18
C MET A 1 -8.92 77.34 4.51
N HIS A 2 -7.67 76.88 4.55
CA HIS A 2 -6.73 76.89 5.69
C HIS A 2 -7.39 76.57 7.04
N PHE A 3 -7.13 75.36 7.55
CA PHE A 3 -6.82 74.93 8.92
C PHE A 3 -6.54 73.41 8.78
N CYS A 4 -5.31 72.86 8.76
CA CYS A 4 -4.22 72.86 9.74
C CYS A 4 -4.70 72.58 11.17
N GLY A 5 -4.46 71.34 11.66
CA GLY A 5 -4.86 70.96 13.02
C GLY A 5 -4.48 69.53 13.43
N ILE A 6 -3.18 69.35 13.75
CA ILE A 6 -2.68 68.62 14.93
C ILE A 6 -2.81 67.07 14.95
N LYS A 7 -1.63 66.48 14.77
CA LYS A 7 -1.21 65.11 15.07
C LYS A 7 -1.50 64.74 16.53
N ILE A 8 -2.43 63.80 16.76
CA ILE A 8 -2.52 63.06 18.04
C ILE A 8 -1.74 61.76 17.88
N ILE A 9 -0.99 61.48 18.94
CA ILE A 9 0.16 60.61 19.05
C ILE A 9 -0.32 59.16 19.17
N ASP A 10 0.38 58.25 18.49
CA ASP A 10 0.23 56.79 18.55
C ASP A 10 0.06 56.28 19.99
N MET A 11 -1.03 55.56 20.23
CA MET A 11 -1.12 54.59 21.32
C MET A 11 -1.29 53.20 20.70
N ALA A 12 -0.20 52.70 20.10
CA ALA A 12 -0.11 51.31 19.72
C ALA A 12 -0.21 50.46 20.99
N THR A 13 -1.39 49.89 21.23
CA THR A 13 -1.60 48.93 22.31
C THR A 13 -0.85 47.66 21.90
N LEU A 14 0.34 47.45 22.46
CA LEU A 14 1.10 46.22 22.30
C LEU A 14 0.34 45.12 23.06
N THR A 15 -0.56 44.42 22.38
CA THR A 15 -1.05 43.13 22.86
C THR A 15 0.15 42.19 22.87
N ASN A 16 0.69 41.93 24.06
CA ASN A 16 1.70 40.91 24.29
C ASN A 16 1.03 39.54 24.08
N THR A 17 0.91 39.14 22.81
CA THR A 17 0.52 37.79 22.43
C THR A 17 1.67 36.90 22.87
N THR A 18 1.52 36.27 24.03
CA THR A 18 2.44 35.23 24.49
C THR A 18 2.56 34.20 23.37
N ALA A 19 3.76 34.05 22.82
CA ALA A 19 4.05 33.00 21.86
C ALA A 19 3.79 31.66 22.54
N GLN A 20 2.61 31.08 22.26
CA GLN A 20 2.29 29.73 22.67
C GLN A 20 3.04 28.81 21.71
N TRP A 21 4.27 28.49 22.07
CA TRP A 21 5.01 27.40 21.45
C TRP A 21 4.24 26.13 21.76
N SER A 22 3.47 25.65 20.79
CA SER A 22 3.00 24.28 20.84
C SER A 22 4.26 23.42 20.79
N ASP A 23 4.60 22.76 21.88
CA ASP A 23 5.52 21.64 21.86
C ASP A 23 4.95 20.67 20.82
N VAL A 24 5.52 20.68 19.61
CA VAL A 24 5.34 19.59 18.67
C VAL A 24 6.05 18.43 19.36
N SER A 25 5.28 17.68 20.16
CA SER A 25 5.64 16.34 20.55
C SER A 25 5.82 15.58 19.24
N LEU A 26 7.06 15.60 18.72
CA LEU A 26 7.54 14.63 17.78
C LEU A 26 7.53 13.33 18.57
N THR A 27 6.36 12.71 18.64
CA THR A 27 6.23 11.36 19.11
C THR A 27 7.12 10.59 18.15
N ASN A 28 8.30 10.20 18.62
CA ASN A 28 9.25 9.40 17.87
C ASN A 28 8.70 7.98 17.84
N THR A 29 7.51 7.84 17.25
CA THR A 29 6.83 6.58 17.04
C THR A 29 7.61 5.96 15.90
N ASN A 30 8.59 5.12 16.25
CA ASN A 30 9.27 4.27 15.28
C ASN A 30 8.19 3.67 14.37
N PRO A 31 8.15 4.04 13.07
CA PRO A 31 7.04 3.66 12.24
C PRO A 31 6.99 2.15 12.16
N SER A 32 5.82 1.58 12.43
CA SER A 32 5.63 0.14 12.41
C SER A 32 5.98 -0.42 11.04
N LEU A 33 6.36 -1.70 10.97
CA LEU A 33 6.69 -2.34 9.69
C LEU A 33 5.53 -2.23 8.70
N ILE A 34 4.29 -2.32 9.18
CA ILE A 34 3.09 -2.14 8.37
C ILE A 34 3.01 -0.72 7.81
N SER A 35 3.22 0.32 8.62
CA SER A 35 3.16 1.71 8.13
C SER A 35 4.25 2.02 7.12
N LYS A 36 5.43 1.40 7.25
CA LYS A 36 6.52 1.50 6.26
C LYS A 36 6.14 0.82 4.95
N ILE A 37 5.57 -0.37 4.99
CA ILE A 37 5.14 -1.12 3.79
C ILE A 37 4.01 -0.38 3.07
N THR A 38 3.02 0.14 3.80
CA THR A 38 1.92 0.89 3.18
C THR A 38 2.42 2.19 2.56
N ALA A 39 3.32 2.91 3.22
CA ALA A 39 3.91 4.13 2.66
C ALA A 39 4.77 3.84 1.43
N TRP A 40 5.45 2.70 1.37
CA TRP A 40 6.14 2.26 0.16
C TRP A 40 5.16 1.92 -0.96
N ALA A 41 4.09 1.18 -0.66
CA ALA A 41 3.07 0.80 -1.64
C ALA A 41 2.37 2.05 -2.25
N ASP A 42 2.15 3.08 -1.45
CA ASP A 42 1.60 4.36 -1.93
C ASP A 42 2.50 5.05 -2.94
N LYS A 43 3.82 5.02 -2.71
CA LYS A 43 4.80 5.57 -3.67
C LYS A 43 4.78 4.82 -5.00
N GLN A 44 4.29 3.58 -5.02
CA GLN A 44 4.16 2.79 -6.25
C GLN A 44 2.90 3.11 -7.07
N ALA A 45 2.02 3.99 -6.59
CA ALA A 45 0.75 4.30 -7.26
C ALA A 45 0.95 4.81 -8.71
N ALA A 46 1.99 5.62 -8.96
CA ALA A 46 2.32 6.12 -10.30
C ALA A 46 2.68 4.99 -11.29
N ASN A 47 3.23 3.88 -10.79
CA ASN A 47 3.67 2.73 -11.58
C ASN A 47 2.68 1.57 -11.51
N ARG A 48 1.39 1.83 -11.25
CA ARG A 48 0.36 0.79 -11.07
C ARG A 48 0.29 -0.19 -12.24
N THR A 49 0.32 0.30 -13.47
CA THR A 49 0.27 -0.55 -14.68
C THR A 49 1.47 -1.48 -14.77
N LEU A 50 2.66 -1.01 -14.41
CA LEU A 50 3.87 -1.84 -14.40
C LEU A 50 3.75 -2.95 -13.35
N TRP A 51 3.29 -2.61 -12.15
CA TRP A 51 3.05 -3.61 -11.11
C TRP A 51 1.98 -4.64 -11.50
N PHE A 52 1.00 -4.25 -12.32
CA PHE A 52 -0.01 -5.17 -12.84
C PHE A 52 0.59 -6.15 -13.84
N MET A 53 1.46 -5.66 -14.72
CA MET A 53 2.19 -6.54 -15.65
C MET A 53 3.12 -7.50 -14.91
N VAL A 54 3.82 -7.01 -13.89
CA VAL A 54 4.66 -7.85 -13.02
C VAL A 54 3.83 -8.92 -12.34
N SER A 55 2.67 -8.58 -11.78
CA SER A 55 1.81 -9.57 -11.12
C SER A 55 1.29 -10.62 -12.10
N LEU A 56 0.85 -10.22 -13.30
CA LEU A 56 0.40 -11.14 -14.35
C LEU A 56 1.49 -12.12 -14.78
N ILE A 57 2.69 -11.62 -15.06
CA ILE A 57 3.81 -12.45 -15.52
C ILE A 57 4.23 -13.40 -14.40
N ALA A 58 4.42 -12.88 -13.18
CA ALA A 58 4.83 -13.69 -12.05
C ALA A 58 3.81 -14.79 -11.74
N GLN A 59 2.52 -14.47 -11.65
CA GLN A 59 1.50 -15.48 -11.37
C GLN A 59 1.29 -16.44 -12.55
N GLY A 60 1.30 -15.95 -13.79
CA GLY A 60 1.12 -16.78 -14.98
C GLY A 60 2.26 -17.78 -15.20
N VAL A 61 3.51 -17.35 -14.95
CA VAL A 61 4.69 -18.19 -15.20
C VAL A 61 5.07 -19.01 -13.98
N LEU A 62 5.09 -18.43 -12.78
CA LEU A 62 5.60 -19.11 -11.59
C LEU A 62 4.51 -19.90 -10.86
N PHE A 63 3.25 -19.45 -10.88
CA PHE A 63 2.21 -20.04 -10.01
C PHE A 63 1.27 -20.98 -10.74
N LEU A 64 0.95 -20.77 -12.02
CA LEU A 64 0.12 -21.72 -12.76
C LEU A 64 0.72 -23.14 -12.87
N PRO A 65 2.05 -23.34 -13.00
CA PRO A 65 2.62 -24.69 -13.01
C PRO A 65 2.59 -25.39 -11.64
N VAL A 66 2.49 -24.64 -10.54
CA VAL A 66 2.59 -25.18 -9.18
C VAL A 66 1.48 -26.21 -8.89
N PRO A 67 0.19 -25.94 -9.12
CA PRO A 67 -0.86 -26.95 -9.01
C PRO A 67 -0.64 -28.18 -9.86
N ALA A 68 -0.12 -28.03 -11.09
CA ALA A 68 0.13 -29.18 -11.97
C ALA A 68 1.16 -30.13 -11.37
N VAL A 69 2.26 -29.58 -10.83
CA VAL A 69 3.29 -30.35 -10.13
C VAL A 69 2.73 -31.01 -8.87
N LEU A 70 1.98 -30.26 -8.06
CA LEU A 70 1.40 -30.75 -6.80
C LEU A 70 0.37 -31.87 -7.03
N LEU A 71 -0.51 -31.71 -8.02
CA LEU A 71 -1.54 -32.70 -8.35
C LEU A 71 -0.91 -33.99 -8.89
N TYR A 72 0.05 -33.86 -9.81
CA TYR A 72 0.62 -35.02 -10.50
C TYR A 72 1.62 -35.81 -9.65
N TYR A 73 2.52 -35.12 -8.94
CA TYR A 73 3.60 -35.78 -8.19
C TYR A 73 3.23 -36.05 -6.72
N PHE A 74 2.49 -35.14 -6.09
CA PHE A 74 2.21 -35.18 -4.65
C PHE A 74 0.77 -35.57 -4.32
N HIS A 75 -0.02 -35.97 -5.33
CA HIS A 75 -1.42 -36.39 -5.17
C HIS A 75 -2.27 -35.36 -4.41
N ALA A 76 -1.92 -34.08 -4.59
CA ALA A 76 -2.56 -33.01 -3.88
C ALA A 76 -4.05 -32.91 -4.28
N PRO A 77 -4.93 -32.41 -3.39
CA PRO A 77 -6.36 -32.31 -3.69
C PRO A 77 -6.66 -31.26 -4.76
N ILE A 78 -7.69 -31.51 -5.56
CA ILE A 78 -8.08 -30.66 -6.71
C ILE A 78 -8.41 -29.22 -6.33
N PHE A 79 -8.78 -28.94 -5.06
CA PHE A 79 -9.11 -27.59 -4.62
C PHE A 79 -7.92 -26.62 -4.75
N ILE A 80 -6.68 -27.12 -4.78
CA ILE A 80 -5.48 -26.28 -4.96
C ILE A 80 -5.54 -25.54 -6.30
N LEU A 81 -6.01 -26.21 -7.34
CA LEU A 81 -6.21 -25.59 -8.65
C LEU A 81 -7.21 -24.43 -8.55
N ALA A 82 -8.33 -24.64 -7.85
CA ALA A 82 -9.35 -23.61 -7.65
C ALA A 82 -8.80 -22.42 -6.85
N VAL A 83 -7.96 -22.66 -5.84
CA VAL A 83 -7.30 -21.60 -5.06
C VAL A 83 -6.33 -20.79 -5.93
N THR A 84 -5.46 -21.45 -6.70
CA THR A 84 -4.51 -20.76 -7.60
C THR A 84 -5.23 -19.95 -8.67
N LEU A 85 -6.24 -20.52 -9.33
CA LEU A 85 -7.04 -19.79 -10.32
C LEU A 85 -7.83 -18.65 -9.69
N GLY A 86 -8.42 -18.85 -8.51
CA GLY A 86 -9.12 -17.80 -7.77
C GLY A 86 -8.21 -16.62 -7.44
N LEU A 87 -6.98 -16.89 -6.99
CA LEU A 87 -5.98 -15.85 -6.71
C LEU A 87 -5.50 -15.14 -7.98
N PHE A 88 -5.31 -15.88 -9.08
CA PHE A 88 -4.93 -15.32 -10.37
C PHE A 88 -6.01 -14.36 -10.91
N PHE A 89 -7.27 -14.82 -10.97
CA PHE A 89 -8.37 -13.99 -11.43
C PHE A 89 -8.68 -12.83 -10.49
N SER A 90 -8.53 -13.01 -9.18
CA SER A 90 -8.68 -11.90 -8.21
C SER A 90 -7.67 -10.77 -8.48
N ASN A 91 -6.43 -11.11 -8.86
CA ASN A 91 -5.41 -10.12 -9.19
C ASN A 91 -5.70 -9.43 -10.53
N ILE A 92 -6.22 -10.17 -11.53
CA ILE A 92 -6.73 -9.60 -12.78
C ILE A 92 -7.83 -8.58 -12.49
N ILE A 93 -8.82 -8.96 -11.67
CA ILE A 93 -9.95 -8.09 -11.31
C ILE A 93 -9.45 -6.86 -10.54
N ALA A 94 -8.49 -7.00 -9.62
CA ALA A 94 -7.93 -5.86 -8.90
C ALA A 94 -7.13 -4.90 -9.82
N GLY A 95 -6.39 -5.45 -10.79
CA GLY A 95 -5.63 -4.67 -11.76
C GLY A 95 -6.54 -3.93 -12.75
N MET A 96 -7.46 -4.65 -13.40
CA MET A 96 -8.33 -4.11 -14.44
C MET A 96 -9.56 -3.38 -13.88
N GLY A 97 -10.09 -3.80 -12.74
CA GLY A 97 -11.30 -3.26 -12.10
C GLY A 97 -11.09 -1.97 -11.31
N GLY A 98 -9.96 -1.30 -11.48
CA GLY A 98 -9.71 0.02 -10.86
C GLY A 98 -9.38 -0.01 -9.36
N ALA A 99 -9.10 -1.17 -8.76
CA ALA A 99 -8.71 -1.24 -7.35
C ALA A 99 -7.38 -0.50 -7.09
N GLY A 100 -7.26 0.16 -5.93
CA GLY A 100 -6.07 0.92 -5.57
C GLY A 100 -4.79 0.06 -5.52
N ILE A 101 -3.62 0.72 -5.63
CA ILE A 101 -2.31 0.03 -5.66
C ILE A 101 -2.08 -0.87 -4.44
N ARG A 102 -2.57 -0.46 -3.26
CA ARG A 102 -2.48 -1.24 -2.03
C ARG A 102 -3.21 -2.58 -2.14
N ALA A 103 -4.40 -2.60 -2.74
CA ALA A 103 -5.17 -3.82 -2.92
C ALA A 103 -4.49 -4.75 -3.92
N MET A 104 -3.98 -4.21 -5.02
CA MET A 104 -3.31 -4.99 -6.06
C MET A 104 -2.00 -5.61 -5.57
N LEU A 105 -1.14 -4.81 -4.92
CA LEU A 105 0.11 -5.31 -4.32
C LEU A 105 -0.16 -6.23 -3.14
N GLY A 106 -1.19 -5.94 -2.33
CA GLY A 106 -1.62 -6.79 -1.23
C GLY A 106 -2.08 -8.17 -1.71
N LEU A 107 -2.93 -8.23 -2.74
CA LEU A 107 -3.38 -9.48 -3.35
C LEU A 107 -2.22 -10.26 -4.00
N PHE A 108 -1.30 -9.56 -4.66
CA PHE A 108 -0.11 -10.19 -5.22
C PHE A 108 0.79 -10.79 -4.12
N ALA A 109 1.07 -10.03 -3.06
CA ALA A 109 1.85 -10.50 -1.91
C ALA A 109 1.17 -11.67 -1.20
N PHE A 110 -0.15 -11.59 -0.99
CA PHE A 110 -0.95 -12.67 -0.43
C PHE A 110 -0.87 -13.93 -1.30
N SER A 111 -0.98 -13.78 -2.62
CA SER A 111 -0.82 -14.89 -3.56
C SER A 111 0.55 -15.57 -3.43
N ILE A 112 1.64 -14.81 -3.30
CA ILE A 112 2.98 -15.38 -3.09
C ILE A 112 2.99 -16.25 -1.82
N ILE A 113 2.47 -15.72 -0.72
CA ILE A 113 2.45 -16.43 0.57
C ILE A 113 1.64 -17.73 0.47
N VAL A 114 0.45 -17.67 -0.15
CA VAL A 114 -0.39 -18.87 -0.31
C VAL A 114 0.31 -19.94 -1.15
N HIS A 115 1.01 -19.57 -2.23
CA HIS A 115 1.75 -20.54 -3.04
C HIS A 115 2.96 -21.12 -2.31
N LEU A 116 3.69 -20.32 -1.53
CA LEU A 116 4.77 -20.83 -0.68
C LEU A 116 4.25 -21.81 0.38
N LEU A 117 3.12 -21.49 1.03
CA LEU A 117 2.48 -22.39 1.99
C LEU A 117 2.02 -23.69 1.32
N MET A 118 1.41 -23.62 0.13
CA MET A 118 1.01 -24.82 -0.61
C MET A 118 2.22 -25.71 -0.93
N ILE A 119 3.33 -25.13 -1.39
CA ILE A 119 4.56 -25.89 -1.65
C ILE A 119 5.07 -26.54 -0.36
N ILE A 120 5.15 -25.80 0.74
CA ILE A 120 5.64 -26.32 2.03
C ILE A 120 4.76 -27.47 2.52
N THR A 121 3.42 -27.34 2.49
CA THR A 121 2.51 -28.33 3.07
C THR A 121 2.46 -29.66 2.31
N PHE A 122 2.70 -29.65 1.00
CA PHE A 122 2.56 -30.86 0.18
C PHE A 122 3.90 -31.51 -0.20
N ILE A 123 5.01 -30.75 -0.14
CA ILE A 123 6.34 -31.27 -0.48
C ILE A 123 7.12 -31.72 0.77
N ILE A 124 6.97 -31.01 1.89
CA ILE A 124 7.64 -31.32 3.16
C ILE A 124 6.71 -32.14 4.05
#